data_AF-A0A2V7N1B9-F1
#
_entry.id   AF-A0A2V7N1B9-F1
#
_cell.length_a   1.000
_cell.length_b   1.000
_cell.length_c   1.000
_cell.angle_alpha   90.00
_cell.angle_beta   90.00
_cell.angle_gamma   90.00
#
_symmetry.space_group_name_H-M   'P 1'
#
loop_
_entity.id
_entity.type
_entity.pdbx_description
1 polymer ?
#
loop_
_entity_poly.entity_id
_entity_poly.type
_entity_poly.pdbx_seq_one_letter_code
_entity_poly.pdbx_strand_id
1 'polypeptide(L)' 'SLPQGEGHTPVVLGQPGDAEALLGVVTLEILGLVFDPFRRVLHPMRALMV' A
#
# COMPACT_ATOMS: atom_id res chain seq x y z
N SER A 1 17.79 -3.43 -6.59
CA SER A 1 17.36 -3.59 -5.18
C SER A 1 18.34 -2.86 -4.28
N LEU A 2 17.87 -2.29 -3.18
CA LEU A 2 18.79 -1.89 -2.11
C LEU A 2 19.49 -3.14 -1.57
N PRO A 3 20.73 -3.04 -1.06
CA PRO A 3 21.45 -4.17 -0.48
C PRO A 3 20.68 -4.85 0.68
N GLN A 4 19.67 -4.18 1.25
CA GLN A 4 18.80 -4.67 2.31
C GLN A 4 17.59 -5.51 1.82
N GLY A 5 17.45 -5.77 0.52
CA GLY A 5 16.31 -6.49 -0.06
C GLY A 5 15.11 -5.59 -0.37
N GLU A 6 13.92 -6.19 -0.53
CA GLU A 6 12.65 -5.45 -0.61
C GLU A 6 12.32 -4.91 0.78
N GLY A 7 12.61 -3.64 1.00
CA GLY A 7 12.28 -2.94 2.24
C GLY A 7 10.79 -2.62 2.29
N HIS A 8 9.97 -3.54 2.78
CA HIS A 8 8.64 -3.18 3.26
C HIS A 8 8.82 -2.51 4.62
N THR A 9 8.76 -1.18 4.68
CA THR A 9 8.66 -0.47 5.95
C THR A 9 7.41 -0.99 6.68
N PRO A 10 7.51 -1.49 7.91
CA PRO A 10 6.34 -1.91 8.67
C PRO A 10 5.44 -0.68 8.85
N VAL A 11 4.27 -0.72 8.23
CA VAL A 11 3.27 0.34 8.34
C VAL A 11 2.51 0.11 9.64
N VAL A 12 2.66 1.02 10.58
CA VAL A 12 1.84 1.05 11.79
C VAL A 12 0.64 1.95 11.50
N LEU A 13 -0.55 1.37 11.51
CA LEU A 13 -1.80 2.11 11.36
C LEU A 13 -2.18 2.72 12.70
N GLY A 14 -2.48 4.01 12.71
CA GLY A 14 -2.99 4.69 13.90
C GLY A 14 -4.39 4.20 14.25
N GLN A 15 -4.72 4.25 15.53
CA GLN A 15 -6.00 3.86 16.08
C GLN A 15 -6.80 5.09 16.54
N PRO A 16 -8.14 5.00 16.60
CA PRO A 16 -8.95 6.06 17.19
C PRO A 16 -8.50 6.35 18.64
N GLY A 17 -8.11 7.60 18.90
CA GLY A 17 -7.66 8.04 20.23
C GLY A 17 -6.13 8.09 20.41
N ASP A 18 -5.35 7.75 19.39
CA ASP A 18 -3.89 7.94 19.43
C ASP A 18 -3.53 9.42 19.59
N ALA A 19 -2.52 9.68 20.42
CA ALA A 19 -2.06 11.04 20.75
C ALA A 19 -1.50 11.78 19.54
N GLU A 20 -0.93 11.05 18.58
CA GLU A 20 -0.36 11.61 17.35
C GLU A 20 -0.83 10.81 16.14
N ALA A 21 -1.06 11.51 15.03
CA ALA A 21 -1.37 10.86 13.76
C ALA A 21 -0.10 10.19 13.20
N LEU A 22 -0.16 8.86 12.99
CA LEU A 22 0.92 8.14 12.33
C LEU A 22 0.94 8.50 10.83
N LEU A 23 2.02 9.16 10.40
CA LEU A 23 2.27 9.49 9.00
C LEU A 23 3.04 8.37 8.31
N GLY A 24 2.44 7.78 7.29
CA GLY A 24 3.06 6.76 6.44
C GLY A 24 2.61 6.89 4.99
N VAL A 25 3.36 6.25 4.09
CA VAL A 25 3.00 6.14 2.66
C VAL A 25 2.89 4.67 2.32
N VAL A 26 1.78 4.29 1.68
CA VAL A 26 1.58 2.94 1.13
C VAL A 26 1.41 3.04 -0.38
N THR A 27 1.98 2.08 -1.11
CA THR A 27 1.76 1.98 -2.55
C THR A 27 0.47 1.21 -2.83
N LEU A 28 -0.11 1.42 -4.02
CA LEU A 28 -1.29 0.66 -4.45
C LEU A 28 -1.01 -0.85 -4.50
N GLU A 29 0.21 -1.23 -4.85
CA GLU A 29 0.68 -2.62 -4.86
C GLU A 29 0.57 -3.28 -3.48
N ILE A 30 1.01 -2.60 -2.41
CA ILE A 30 0.90 -3.11 -1.03
C ILE A 30 -0.57 -3.35 -0.64
N LEU A 31 -1.48 -2.53 -1.17
CA LEU A 31 -2.92 -2.66 -0.93
C LEU A 31 -3.60 -3.66 -1.90
N GLY A 32 -2.85 -4.27 -2.82
CA GLY A 32 -3.41 -5.14 -3.85
C GLY A 32 -4.32 -4.41 -4.83
N LEU A 33 -4.01 -3.15 -5.17
CA LEU A 33 -4.80 -2.28 -6.03
C LEU A 33 -4.05 -1.90 -7.32
N VAL A 34 -4.80 -1.75 -8.41
CA VAL A 34 -4.34 -1.17 -9.67
C VAL A 34 -5.22 0.02 -10.06
N PHE A 35 -4.61 1.08 -10.56
CA PHE A 35 -5.30 2.30 -10.97
C PHE A 35 -5.69 2.28 -12.46
N ASP A 36 -6.96 2.53 -12.78
CA ASP A 36 -7.45 2.83 -14.13
C ASP A 36 -7.38 4.37 -14.35
N PRO A 37 -6.45 4.87 -15.20
CA PRO A 37 -6.27 6.30 -15.41
C PRO A 37 -7.37 6.93 -16.27
N PHE A 38 -8.11 6.15 -17.06
CA PHE A 38 -9.17 6.66 -17.94
C PHE A 38 -10.46 6.89 -17.16
N ARG A 39 -10.76 6.01 -16.21
CA ARG A 39 -11.97 6.08 -15.39
C ARG A 39 -11.71 6.69 -14.00
N ARG A 40 -10.45 6.88 -13.61
CA ARG A 40 -10.02 7.37 -12.29
C ARG A 40 -10.55 6.52 -11.14
N VAL A 41 -10.48 5.20 -11.31
CA VAL A 41 -10.95 4.21 -10.32
C VAL A 41 -9.83 3.23 -9.95
N LEU A 42 -9.90 2.70 -8.73
CA LEU A 42 -9.03 1.63 -8.25
C LEU A 42 -9.73 0.29 -8.41
N HIS A 43 -9.02 -0.70 -8.95
CA HIS A 43 -9.48 -2.08 -9.08
C HIS A 43 -8.63 -3.00 -8.20
N PRO A 44 -9.21 -4.08 -7.64
CA PRO A 44 -8.42 -5.15 -7.06
C PRO A 44 -7.44 -5.71 -8.10
N MET A 45 -6.18 -5.91 -7.70
CA MET A 45 -5.23 -6.68 -8.49
C MET A 45 -5.78 -8.09 -8.64
N ARG A 46 -5.81 -8.58 -9.88
CA ARG A 46 -6.16 -9.97 -10.14
C ARG A 46 -4.92 -10.82 -9.84
N ALA A 47 -5.02 -11.74 -8.90
CA ALA A 47 -4.01 -12.78 -8.74
C ALA A 47 -3.98 -13.62 -10.03
N LEU A 48 -2.86 -13.59 -10.75
CA LEU A 48 -2.57 -14.63 -11.73
C LEU A 48 -2.29 -15.90 -10.94
N MET A 49 -3.22 -16.86 -10.97
CA MET A 49 -2.93 -18.21 -10.53
C MET A 49 -1.99 -18.83 -11.56
N VAL A 50 -0.73 -19.05 -11.17
CA VAL A 50 0.24 -19.86 -11.92
C VAL A 50 0.08 -21.34 -11.57
#